data_AF-A0A7C6AAA1-F1
#
_entry.id   AF-A0A7C6AAA1-F1
#
_cell.length_a   1.000
_cell.length_b   1.000
_cell.length_c   1.000
_cell.angle_alpha   90.00
_cell.angle_beta   90.00
_cell.angle_gamma   90.00
#
_symmetry.space_group_name_H-M   'P 1'
#
loop_
_entity.id
_entity.type
_entity.pdbx_description
1 polymer ?
#
loop_
_entity_poly.entity_id
_entity_poly.type
_entity_poly.pdbx_seq_one_letter_code
_entity_poly.pdbx_strand_id
1 'polypeptide(L)'
;EGFATYSDALYYEYRHGHNSFIALMNSRAEDYFQEDQNQRFPLYNPPFSNLFAWGTIYCKGSWIQHMLRYIEGDTTENPGIFFQALRAYGDSFRFSTANTEDYKRIHERITGLDLTDFFTEWVYQAGYPNYYVGWHCQPVTDNWQLVINISQNNGNNAPPVFHIPVQILVHLTSYDTLLTIPITTSPQNQTFTFPEPVNSIVFDPNTWLLKKVQVVNSLEELVQESSNTILVFPNPFRNRTNFLINNPATRQIEIYDIAGIPVKSLFTNSSSPVKHFIWDGNDEKGKPLASGIYFAKIVTKNRTTIQKLLLLK
;
A
#
# COMPACT_ATOMS: atom_id res chain seq x y z
N GLU A 1 -11.79 22.48 -7.74
CA GLU A 1 -12.15 21.47 -6.72
C GLU A 1 -11.01 21.06 -5.80
N GLY A 2 -9.99 20.30 -6.22
CA GLY A 2 -8.89 19.87 -5.34
C GLY A 2 -8.24 20.98 -4.47
N PHE A 3 -8.03 22.18 -5.04
CA PHE A 3 -7.56 23.36 -4.29
C PHE A 3 -8.50 23.80 -3.17
N ALA A 4 -9.81 23.86 -3.43
CA ALA A 4 -10.81 24.26 -2.45
C ALA A 4 -10.89 23.22 -1.33
N THR A 5 -10.90 21.93 -1.70
CA THR A 5 -10.89 20.82 -0.74
C THR A 5 -9.64 20.83 0.14
N TYR A 6 -8.46 21.11 -0.43
CA TYR A 6 -7.23 21.23 0.37
C TYR A 6 -7.22 22.49 1.25
N SER A 7 -7.73 23.61 0.75
CA SER A 7 -7.85 24.85 1.53
C SER A 7 -8.76 24.67 2.74
N ASP A 8 -9.85 23.91 2.60
CA ASP A 8 -10.71 23.50 3.71
C ASP A 8 -9.94 22.62 4.72
N ALA A 9 -9.10 21.68 4.27
CA ALA A 9 -8.26 20.89 5.17
C ALA A 9 -7.28 21.78 5.95
N LEU A 10 -6.62 22.74 5.28
CA LEU A 10 -5.69 23.67 5.94
C LEU A 10 -6.41 24.57 6.95
N TYR A 11 -7.63 25.01 6.64
CA TYR A 11 -8.45 25.73 7.61
C TYR A 11 -8.84 24.84 8.80
N TYR A 12 -9.19 23.59 8.55
CA TYR A 12 -9.49 22.61 9.59
C TYR A 12 -8.26 22.38 10.50
N GLU A 13 -7.06 22.29 9.92
CA GLU A 13 -5.79 22.22 10.65
C GLU A 13 -5.60 23.43 11.57
N TYR A 14 -5.79 24.64 11.03
CA TYR A 14 -5.68 25.88 11.82
C TYR A 14 -6.67 25.92 13.00
N ARG A 15 -7.88 25.39 12.83
CA ARG A 15 -8.94 25.43 13.84
C ARG A 15 -8.86 24.32 14.87
N HIS A 16 -8.38 23.13 14.49
CA HIS A 16 -8.50 21.91 15.28
C HIS A 16 -7.16 21.19 15.53
N GLY A 17 -6.07 21.66 14.92
CA GLY A 17 -4.73 21.13 15.06
C GLY A 17 -4.37 20.03 14.05
N HIS A 18 -3.08 19.70 14.01
CA HIS A 18 -2.49 18.80 13.01
C HIS A 18 -3.08 17.38 13.02
N ASN A 19 -3.34 16.80 14.20
CA ASN A 19 -3.93 15.46 14.27
C ASN A 19 -5.32 15.39 13.62
N SER A 20 -6.11 16.45 13.77
CA SER A 20 -7.44 16.56 13.13
C SER A 20 -7.31 16.72 11.61
N PHE A 21 -6.29 17.45 11.15
CA PHE A 21 -5.96 17.52 9.72
C PHE A 21 -5.58 16.16 9.14
N ILE A 22 -4.70 15.41 9.79
CA ILE A 22 -4.30 14.06 9.35
C ILE A 22 -5.50 13.12 9.32
N ALA A 23 -6.36 13.15 10.34
CA ALA A 23 -7.59 12.35 10.37
C ALA A 23 -8.53 12.68 9.18
N LEU A 24 -8.70 13.97 8.86
CA LEU A 24 -9.50 14.41 7.72
C LEU A 24 -8.89 13.97 6.39
N MET A 25 -7.58 14.15 6.21
CA MET A 25 -6.89 13.74 4.99
C MET A 25 -6.98 12.22 4.79
N ASN A 26 -6.79 11.43 5.84
CA ASN A 26 -6.96 9.98 5.78
C ASN A 26 -8.41 9.57 5.44
N SER A 27 -9.41 10.23 6.00
CA SER A 27 -10.81 9.98 5.61
C SER A 27 -11.04 10.23 4.12
N ARG A 28 -10.44 11.29 3.57
CA ARG A 28 -10.51 11.60 2.13
C ARG A 28 -9.73 10.60 1.28
N ALA A 29 -8.61 10.07 1.79
CA ALA A 29 -7.91 8.98 1.12
C ALA A 29 -8.83 7.77 0.96
N GLU A 30 -9.55 7.37 2.01
CA GLU A 30 -10.50 6.26 1.95
C GLU A 30 -11.66 6.51 0.98
N ASP A 31 -12.23 7.72 0.95
CA ASP A 31 -13.25 8.09 -0.04
C ASP A 31 -12.72 7.91 -1.47
N TYR A 32 -11.49 8.35 -1.74
CA TYR A 32 -10.84 8.12 -3.03
C TYR A 32 -10.61 6.64 -3.31
N PHE A 33 -10.10 5.87 -2.35
CA PHE A 33 -9.82 4.44 -2.55
C PHE A 33 -11.08 3.64 -2.88
N GLN A 34 -12.20 3.96 -2.23
CA GLN A 34 -13.49 3.34 -2.53
C GLN A 34 -13.96 3.70 -3.95
N GLU A 35 -13.85 4.96 -4.34
CA GLU A 35 -14.23 5.39 -5.69
C GLU A 35 -13.33 4.76 -6.77
N ASP A 36 -12.01 4.73 -6.56
CA ASP A 36 -11.03 4.13 -7.47
C ASP A 36 -11.24 2.62 -7.64
N GLN A 37 -11.63 1.92 -6.56
CA GLN A 37 -11.98 0.50 -6.61
C GLN A 37 -13.24 0.25 -7.47
N ASN A 38 -14.21 1.16 -7.43
CA ASN A 38 -15.44 1.05 -8.20
C ASN A 38 -15.23 1.45 -9.67
N GLN A 39 -14.56 2.58 -9.89
CA GLN A 39 -14.28 3.12 -11.21
C GLN A 39 -12.99 3.94 -11.17
N ARG A 40 -11.90 3.35 -11.66
CA ARG A 40 -10.60 4.02 -11.80
C ARG A 40 -10.57 4.92 -13.04
N PHE A 41 -10.24 6.20 -12.86
CA PHE A 41 -9.95 7.16 -13.93
C PHE A 41 -8.97 8.24 -13.43
N PRO A 42 -8.23 8.92 -14.34
CA PRO A 42 -7.28 9.97 -13.96
C PRO A 42 -8.00 11.21 -13.42
N LEU A 43 -7.29 12.01 -12.62
CA LEU A 43 -7.79 13.32 -12.20
C LEU A 43 -7.96 14.25 -13.41
N TYR A 44 -7.03 14.18 -14.35
CA TYR A 44 -7.04 14.99 -15.56
C TYR A 44 -7.99 14.44 -16.61
N ASN A 45 -8.77 15.35 -17.22
CA ASN A 45 -9.74 15.04 -18.28
C ASN A 45 -10.64 13.83 -17.92
N PRO A 46 -11.32 13.85 -16.76
CA PRO A 46 -12.18 12.74 -16.35
C PRO A 46 -13.38 12.61 -17.31
N PRO A 47 -14.03 11.44 -17.37
CA PRO A 47 -15.28 11.29 -18.10
C PRO A 47 -16.32 12.34 -17.69
N PHE A 48 -17.14 12.81 -18.63
CA PHE A 48 -18.15 13.85 -18.36
C PHE A 48 -19.08 13.49 -17.18
N SER A 49 -19.46 12.22 -17.06
CA SER A 49 -20.27 11.69 -15.95
C SER A 49 -19.59 11.77 -14.59
N ASN A 50 -18.26 11.96 -14.56
CA ASN A 50 -17.41 11.92 -13.37
C ASN A 50 -16.76 13.28 -13.07
N LEU A 51 -17.18 14.37 -13.74
CA LEU A 51 -16.63 15.72 -13.51
C LEU A 51 -16.75 16.19 -12.05
N PHE A 52 -17.71 15.64 -11.30
CA PHE A 52 -17.95 15.97 -9.89
C PHE A 52 -17.77 14.76 -8.96
N ALA A 53 -17.03 13.75 -9.40
CA ALA A 53 -16.77 12.56 -8.58
C ALA A 53 -15.96 12.95 -7.33
N TRP A 54 -16.56 12.72 -6.16
CA TRP A 54 -16.04 13.19 -4.87
C TRP A 54 -14.64 12.63 -4.59
N GLY A 55 -14.45 11.33 -4.76
CA GLY A 55 -13.20 10.66 -4.45
C GLY A 55 -12.05 11.18 -5.32
N THR A 56 -12.22 11.20 -6.63
CA THR A 56 -11.14 11.48 -7.58
C THR A 56 -10.92 12.99 -7.73
N ILE A 57 -11.99 13.77 -7.95
CA ILE A 57 -11.87 15.19 -8.31
C ILE A 57 -11.58 16.06 -7.08
N TYR A 58 -12.15 15.70 -5.92
CA TYR A 58 -12.02 16.49 -4.70
C TYR A 58 -10.98 15.88 -3.75
N CYS A 59 -11.16 14.61 -3.36
CA CYS A 59 -10.30 13.99 -2.35
C CYS A 59 -8.88 13.74 -2.87
N LYS A 60 -8.69 12.99 -3.96
CA LYS A 60 -7.37 12.83 -4.60
C LYS A 60 -6.80 14.18 -5.05
N GLY A 61 -7.65 15.07 -5.59
CA GLY A 61 -7.27 16.44 -5.91
C GLY A 61 -6.66 17.20 -4.73
N SER A 62 -7.18 17.03 -3.51
CA SER A 62 -6.62 17.64 -2.29
C SER A 62 -5.33 16.98 -1.84
N TRP A 63 -5.22 15.66 -1.98
CA TRP A 63 -4.00 14.91 -1.68
C TRP A 63 -2.85 15.28 -2.61
N ILE A 64 -3.12 15.56 -3.89
CA ILE A 64 -2.10 16.03 -4.83
C ILE A 64 -1.50 17.36 -4.35
N GLN A 65 -2.30 18.27 -3.81
CA GLN A 65 -1.78 19.51 -3.22
C GLN A 65 -0.89 19.23 -2.00
N HIS A 66 -1.33 18.32 -1.14
CA HIS A 66 -0.57 17.93 0.04
C HIS A 66 0.78 17.26 -0.29
N MET A 67 0.79 16.36 -1.28
CA MET A 67 2.00 15.70 -1.76
C MET A 67 2.92 16.66 -2.53
N LEU A 68 2.35 17.61 -3.27
CA LEU A 68 3.15 18.63 -3.96
C LEU A 68 3.88 19.52 -2.95
N ARG A 69 3.18 19.94 -1.88
CA ARG A 69 3.80 20.64 -0.75
C ARG A 69 4.99 19.87 -0.16
N TYR A 70 4.86 18.54 -0.02
CA TYR A 70 5.95 17.68 0.43
C TYR A 70 7.13 17.63 -0.55
N ILE A 71 6.87 17.37 -1.84
CA ILE A 71 7.94 17.26 -2.87
C ILE A 71 8.71 18.55 -3.03
N GLU A 72 8.03 19.68 -2.94
CA GLU A 72 8.64 21.01 -3.05
C GLU A 72 9.51 21.37 -1.84
N GLY A 73 9.50 20.53 -0.80
CA GLY A 73 10.29 20.73 0.40
C GLY A 73 9.70 21.78 1.33
N ASP A 74 8.41 22.12 1.19
CA ASP A 74 7.66 22.98 2.13
C ASP A 74 7.36 22.20 3.42
N THR A 75 8.44 21.95 4.15
CA THR A 75 8.52 21.25 5.42
C THR A 75 8.59 22.25 6.57
N THR A 76 8.53 21.76 7.81
CA THR A 76 8.73 22.60 9.02
C THR A 76 10.07 23.36 9.00
N GLU A 77 11.08 22.86 8.27
CA GLU A 77 12.45 23.40 8.20
C GLU A 77 12.65 24.40 7.04
N ASN A 78 11.79 24.36 6.01
CA ASN A 78 11.82 25.28 4.88
C ASN A 78 10.38 25.67 4.45
N PRO A 79 9.63 26.37 5.31
CA PRO A 79 8.23 26.62 5.06
C PRO A 79 8.03 27.67 3.96
N GLY A 80 7.01 27.44 3.14
CA GLY A 80 6.35 28.47 2.34
C GLY A 80 6.62 28.45 0.84
N ILE A 81 7.52 27.64 0.30
CA ILE A 81 7.79 27.64 -1.16
C ILE A 81 6.58 27.18 -1.97
N PHE A 82 5.83 26.20 -1.47
CA PHE A 82 4.56 25.77 -2.08
C PHE A 82 3.54 26.90 -2.04
N PHE A 83 3.40 27.58 -0.91
CA PHE A 83 2.49 28.73 -0.80
C PHE A 83 2.95 29.94 -1.62
N GLN A 84 4.24 30.12 -1.84
CA GLN A 84 4.79 31.12 -2.76
C GLN A 84 4.40 30.79 -4.21
N ALA A 85 4.54 29.52 -4.62
CA ALA A 85 4.11 29.06 -5.93
C ALA A 85 2.60 29.22 -6.13
N LEU A 86 1.79 28.87 -5.13
CA LEU A 86 0.34 29.09 -5.14
C LEU A 86 -0.03 30.57 -5.30
N ARG A 87 0.63 31.47 -4.57
CA ARG A 87 0.41 32.93 -4.72
C ARG A 87 0.79 33.39 -6.12
N ALA A 88 1.95 32.99 -6.62
CA ALA A 88 2.41 33.33 -7.97
C ALA A 88 1.47 32.82 -9.06
N TYR A 89 0.87 31.63 -8.88
CA TYR A 89 -0.15 31.10 -9.77
C TYR A 89 -1.41 31.97 -9.73
N GLY A 90 -1.93 32.28 -8.53
CA GLY A 90 -3.09 33.15 -8.36
C GLY A 90 -2.90 34.53 -8.97
N ASP A 91 -1.73 35.15 -8.79
CA ASP A 91 -1.41 36.47 -9.34
C ASP A 91 -1.25 36.44 -10.86
N SER A 92 -0.64 35.39 -11.42
CA SER A 92 -0.38 35.26 -12.86
C SER A 92 -1.67 35.09 -13.68
N PHE A 93 -2.69 34.46 -13.10
CA PHE A 93 -3.94 34.11 -13.80
C PHE A 93 -5.17 34.81 -13.20
N ARG A 94 -4.99 35.80 -12.34
CA ARG A 94 -6.08 36.57 -11.75
C ARG A 94 -6.97 37.15 -12.83
N PHE A 95 -8.28 36.91 -12.72
CA PHE A 95 -9.30 37.35 -13.70
C PHE A 95 -9.15 36.74 -15.11
N SER A 96 -8.44 35.62 -15.23
CA SER A 96 -8.29 34.84 -16.45
C SER A 96 -8.62 33.36 -16.18
N THR A 97 -8.50 32.52 -17.21
CA THR A 97 -8.50 31.06 -17.09
C THR A 97 -7.08 30.51 -17.10
N ALA A 98 -6.90 29.34 -16.49
CA ALA A 98 -5.65 28.59 -16.46
C ALA A 98 -5.96 27.08 -16.54
N ASN A 99 -4.98 26.30 -16.97
CA ASN A 99 -5.08 24.84 -17.04
C ASN A 99 -4.03 24.15 -16.15
N THR A 100 -4.05 22.82 -16.13
CA THR A 100 -3.12 22.01 -15.32
C THR A 100 -1.66 22.22 -15.67
N GLU A 101 -1.32 22.44 -16.95
CA GLU A 101 0.05 22.71 -17.39
C GLU A 101 0.54 24.08 -16.92
N ASP A 102 -0.34 25.08 -16.90
CA ASP A 102 0.00 26.39 -16.34
C ASP A 102 0.30 26.31 -14.85
N TYR A 103 -0.46 25.49 -14.12
CA TYR A 103 -0.21 25.22 -12.72
C TYR A 103 1.16 24.57 -12.50
N LYS A 104 1.42 23.45 -13.21
CA LYS A 104 2.71 22.75 -13.19
C LYS A 104 3.87 23.72 -13.46
N ARG A 105 3.79 24.48 -14.55
CA ARG A 105 4.85 25.41 -15.00
C ARG A 105 5.18 26.47 -13.97
N ILE A 106 4.19 27.02 -13.27
CA ILE A 106 4.43 28.02 -12.21
C ILE A 106 5.17 27.37 -11.04
N HIS A 107 4.77 26.19 -10.62
CA HIS A 107 5.41 25.46 -9.53
C HIS A 107 6.85 25.09 -9.88
N GLU A 108 7.12 24.56 -11.07
CA GLU A 108 8.48 24.29 -11.56
C GLU A 108 9.34 25.55 -11.62
N ARG A 109 8.77 26.67 -12.10
CA ARG A 109 9.49 27.96 -12.16
C ARG A 109 9.90 28.48 -10.78
N ILE A 110 9.03 28.33 -9.78
CA ILE A 110 9.28 28.87 -8.43
C ILE A 110 10.19 27.95 -7.61
N THR A 111 10.04 26.64 -7.77
CA THR A 111 10.75 25.64 -6.96
C THR A 111 12.07 25.19 -7.59
N GLY A 112 12.20 25.33 -8.91
CA GLY A 112 13.32 24.78 -9.68
C GLY A 112 13.28 23.27 -9.86
N LEU A 113 12.21 22.60 -9.43
CA LEU A 113 12.02 21.16 -9.59
C LEU A 113 11.46 20.84 -10.98
N ASP A 114 11.81 19.66 -11.49
CA ASP A 114 11.08 19.01 -12.59
C ASP A 114 9.95 18.19 -11.97
N LEU A 115 8.70 18.56 -12.27
CA LEU A 115 7.50 17.92 -11.72
C LEU A 115 6.84 16.99 -12.74
N THR A 116 7.55 16.64 -13.82
CA THR A 116 7.00 15.84 -14.92
C THR A 116 6.51 14.47 -14.48
N ASP A 117 7.32 13.71 -13.74
CA ASP A 117 6.92 12.39 -13.27
C ASP A 117 5.73 12.48 -12.31
N PHE A 118 5.77 13.45 -11.39
CA PHE A 118 4.70 13.68 -10.43
C PHE A 118 3.36 13.95 -11.14
N PHE A 119 3.31 14.91 -12.07
CA PHE A 119 2.07 15.20 -12.79
C PHE A 119 1.64 14.05 -13.70
N THR A 120 2.60 13.38 -14.35
CA THR A 120 2.30 12.22 -15.20
C THR A 120 1.59 11.13 -14.41
N GLU A 121 2.12 10.77 -13.25
CA GLU A 121 1.63 9.62 -12.49
C GLU A 121 0.41 9.93 -11.65
N TRP A 122 0.39 11.11 -11.02
CA TRP A 122 -0.64 11.46 -10.05
C TRP A 122 -1.82 12.21 -10.66
N VAL A 123 -1.59 12.96 -11.75
CA VAL A 123 -2.62 13.83 -12.35
C VAL A 123 -3.11 13.27 -13.68
N TYR A 124 -2.20 12.93 -14.58
CA TYR A 124 -2.54 12.46 -15.94
C TYR A 124 -2.86 10.98 -16.02
N GLN A 125 -2.33 10.19 -15.08
CA GLN A 125 -2.64 8.78 -14.91
C GLN A 125 -3.51 8.55 -13.66
N ALA A 126 -4.11 7.36 -13.61
CA ALA A 126 -5.02 6.97 -12.54
C ALA A 126 -4.31 6.12 -11.47
N GLY A 127 -5.03 5.84 -10.38
CA GLY A 127 -4.53 5.00 -9.28
C GLY A 127 -3.65 5.73 -8.27
N TYR A 128 -3.05 4.93 -7.41
CA TYR A 128 -2.21 5.29 -6.27
C TYR A 128 -1.27 4.13 -5.94
N PRO A 129 -0.16 4.37 -5.23
CA PRO A 129 0.75 3.31 -4.84
C PRO A 129 0.15 2.43 -3.72
N ASN A 130 0.24 1.12 -3.92
CA ASN A 130 -0.02 0.13 -2.88
C ASN A 130 1.30 -0.56 -2.53
N TYR A 131 1.92 -0.11 -1.44
CA TYR A 131 3.25 -0.53 -1.04
C TYR A 131 3.23 -1.82 -0.22
N TYR A 132 4.17 -2.71 -0.54
CA TYR A 132 4.59 -3.81 0.32
C TYR A 132 6.02 -3.53 0.75
N VAL A 133 6.21 -3.37 2.06
CA VAL A 133 7.48 -2.97 2.66
C VAL A 133 7.92 -4.06 3.61
N GLY A 134 8.92 -4.84 3.21
CA GLY A 134 9.57 -5.76 4.14
C GLY A 134 10.87 -5.19 4.61
N TRP A 135 11.18 -5.43 5.88
CA TRP A 135 12.44 -5.03 6.46
C TRP A 135 12.97 -6.10 7.40
N HIS A 136 14.28 -6.11 7.58
CA HIS A 136 14.94 -6.86 8.63
C HIS A 136 16.22 -6.14 9.05
N CYS A 137 16.66 -6.44 10.26
CA CYS A 137 17.93 -5.98 10.78
C CYS A 137 18.79 -7.19 11.17
N GLN A 138 20.05 -7.21 10.75
CA GLN A 138 20.98 -8.30 11.04
C GLN A 138 22.33 -7.76 11.52
N PRO A 139 23.01 -8.45 12.45
CA PRO A 139 24.36 -8.06 12.85
C PRO A 139 25.34 -8.26 11.69
N VAL A 140 26.25 -7.30 11.52
CA VAL A 140 27.43 -7.36 10.64
C VAL A 140 28.67 -7.02 11.47
N THR A 141 29.88 -7.14 10.92
CA THR A 141 31.11 -6.84 11.67
C THR A 141 31.05 -5.42 12.27
N ASP A 142 31.12 -5.36 13.60
CA ASP A 142 31.08 -4.16 14.44
C ASP A 142 29.81 -3.28 14.32
N ASN A 143 28.77 -3.70 13.59
CA ASN A 143 27.58 -2.88 13.32
C ASN A 143 26.32 -3.75 13.10
N TRP A 144 25.21 -3.08 12.78
CA TRP A 144 23.95 -3.67 12.37
C TRP A 144 23.56 -3.17 10.98
N GLN A 145 23.03 -4.05 10.16
CA GLN A 145 22.59 -3.75 8.81
C GLN A 145 21.06 -3.81 8.76
N LEU A 146 20.44 -2.68 8.45
CA LEU A 146 19.02 -2.57 8.11
C LEU A 146 18.88 -2.77 6.60
N VAL A 147 18.06 -3.73 6.20
CA VAL A 147 17.68 -3.91 4.80
C VAL A 147 16.19 -3.68 4.67
N ILE A 148 15.82 -2.84 3.71
CA ILE A 148 14.43 -2.49 3.39
C ILE A 148 14.18 -2.88 1.93
N ASN A 149 13.16 -3.70 1.70
CA ASN A 149 12.59 -3.96 0.40
C ASN A 149 11.27 -3.19 0.28
N ILE A 150 11.12 -2.41 -0.80
CA ILE A 150 9.91 -1.66 -1.12
C ILE A 150 9.44 -2.13 -2.48
N SER A 151 8.20 -2.59 -2.56
CA SER A 151 7.56 -2.94 -3.82
C SER A 151 6.17 -2.32 -3.90
N GLN A 152 5.66 -2.19 -5.12
CA GLN A 152 4.38 -1.60 -5.44
C GLN A 152 3.55 -2.59 -6.26
N ASN A 153 2.28 -2.79 -5.90
CA ASN A 153 1.30 -3.49 -6.72
C ASN A 153 0.07 -2.61 -6.91
N ASN A 154 0.14 -1.76 -7.93
CA ASN A 154 -0.82 -0.65 -8.10
C ASN A 154 -2.08 -1.07 -8.88
N GLY A 155 -2.14 -2.34 -9.32
CA GLY A 155 -3.20 -2.85 -10.18
C GLY A 155 -3.12 -2.35 -11.62
N ASN A 156 -4.12 -2.71 -12.42
CA ASN A 156 -4.18 -2.30 -13.84
C ASN A 156 -4.52 -0.82 -14.00
N ASN A 157 -4.12 -0.22 -15.12
CA ASN A 157 -4.40 1.18 -15.47
C ASN A 157 -3.89 2.20 -14.43
N ALA A 158 -2.81 1.85 -13.75
CA ALA A 158 -2.03 2.74 -12.89
C ALA A 158 -0.54 2.63 -13.27
N PRO A 159 0.28 3.64 -12.96
CA PRO A 159 1.73 3.54 -13.11
C PRO A 159 2.28 2.27 -12.42
N PRO A 160 3.21 1.54 -13.05
CA PRO A 160 3.87 0.41 -12.41
C PRO A 160 4.75 0.85 -11.22
N VAL A 161 5.21 2.11 -11.23
CA VAL A 161 5.98 2.75 -10.16
C VAL A 161 5.48 4.19 -10.04
N PHE A 162 5.15 4.61 -8.83
CA PHE A 162 5.04 6.03 -8.49
C PHE A 162 6.39 6.53 -7.97
N HIS A 163 6.98 7.51 -8.66
CA HIS A 163 8.28 8.11 -8.37
C HIS A 163 8.13 9.26 -7.38
N ILE A 164 8.02 8.91 -6.10
CA ILE A 164 7.95 9.87 -5.00
C ILE A 164 8.87 9.42 -3.86
N PRO A 165 9.70 10.32 -3.28
CA PRO A 165 10.53 9.95 -2.14
C PRO A 165 9.68 9.54 -0.94
N VAL A 166 10.00 8.43 -0.30
CA VAL A 166 9.28 7.94 0.88
C VAL A 166 10.09 8.16 2.15
N GLN A 167 9.45 8.63 3.20
CA GLN A 167 10.08 8.78 4.52
C GLN A 167 9.91 7.49 5.33
N ILE A 168 10.97 7.01 5.97
CA ILE A 168 10.95 5.87 6.88
C ILE A 168 11.55 6.33 8.21
N LEU A 169 10.74 6.42 9.26
CA LEU A 169 11.25 6.61 10.61
C LEU A 169 11.83 5.29 11.09
N VAL A 170 13.07 5.31 11.53
CA VAL A 170 13.79 4.16 12.05
C VAL A 170 13.98 4.37 13.54
N HIS A 171 13.41 3.45 14.33
CA HIS A 171 13.58 3.43 15.78
C HIS A 171 14.75 2.54 16.14
N LEU A 172 15.80 3.14 16.71
CA LEU A 172 16.90 2.39 17.32
C LEU A 172 16.72 2.35 18.83
N THR A 173 17.72 1.85 19.55
CA THR A 173 17.64 1.75 21.02
C THR A 173 17.91 3.09 21.68
N SER A 174 18.82 3.88 21.12
CA SER A 174 19.29 5.13 21.72
C SER A 174 18.75 6.39 21.05
N TYR A 175 18.31 6.31 19.79
CA TYR A 175 17.72 7.44 19.05
C TYR A 175 16.79 6.99 17.92
N ASP A 176 16.00 7.93 17.42
CA ASP A 176 15.25 7.78 16.18
C ASP A 176 15.96 8.53 15.04
N THR A 177 15.84 8.03 13.82
CA THR A 177 16.33 8.73 12.63
C THR A 177 15.36 8.58 11.46
N LEU A 178 15.33 9.58 10.57
CA LEU A 178 14.44 9.61 9.42
C LEU A 178 15.25 9.36 8.14
N LEU A 179 14.91 8.30 7.42
CA LEU A 179 15.46 8.02 6.10
C LEU A 179 14.49 8.52 5.03
N THR A 180 14.98 9.30 4.06
CA THR A 180 14.21 9.67 2.87
C THR A 180 14.75 8.87 1.69
N ILE A 181 13.94 7.95 1.16
CA ILE A 181 14.34 7.01 0.11
C ILE A 181 13.67 7.42 -1.20
N PRO A 182 14.42 7.88 -2.22
CA PRO A 182 13.89 8.06 -3.57
C PRO A 182 13.41 6.72 -4.12
N ILE A 183 12.19 6.68 -4.65
CA ILE A 183 11.66 5.50 -5.33
C ILE A 183 11.90 5.64 -6.82
N THR A 184 12.71 4.73 -7.37
CA THR A 184 13.06 4.71 -8.81
C THR A 184 12.68 3.42 -9.50
N THR A 185 12.50 2.34 -8.74
CA THR A 185 12.09 1.02 -9.28
C THR A 185 11.13 0.30 -8.32
N SER A 186 10.51 -0.77 -8.83
CA SER A 186 9.71 -1.71 -8.02
C SER A 186 9.95 -3.14 -8.53
N PRO A 187 10.42 -4.07 -7.69
CA PRO A 187 10.88 -3.87 -6.31
C PRO A 187 12.20 -3.08 -6.23
N GLN A 188 12.41 -2.39 -5.11
CA GLN A 188 13.62 -1.66 -4.78
C GLN A 188 14.16 -2.13 -3.42
N ASN A 189 15.46 -2.45 -3.36
CA ASN A 189 16.15 -2.80 -2.12
C ASN A 189 17.07 -1.66 -1.69
N GLN A 190 17.07 -1.37 -0.40
CA GLN A 190 17.95 -0.39 0.22
C GLN A 190 18.59 -0.98 1.47
N THR A 191 19.85 -0.63 1.70
CA THR A 191 20.62 -1.12 2.82
C THR A 191 21.27 0.05 3.56
N PHE A 192 21.12 0.07 4.87
CA PHE A 192 21.68 1.07 5.76
C PHE A 192 22.45 0.39 6.89
N THR A 193 23.45 1.07 7.44
CA THR A 193 24.28 0.56 8.54
C THR A 193 24.13 1.46 9.76
N PHE A 194 23.97 0.83 10.92
CA PHE A 194 23.78 1.48 12.21
C PHE A 194 24.71 0.87 13.27
N PRO A 195 25.13 1.63 14.29
CA PRO A 195 25.99 1.11 15.36
C PRO A 195 25.25 0.18 16.33
N GLU A 196 23.91 0.15 16.27
CA GLU A 196 23.05 -0.62 17.17
C GLU A 196 21.83 -1.21 16.41
N PRO A 197 21.12 -2.19 16.98
CA PRO A 197 19.98 -2.82 16.31
C PRO A 197 18.85 -1.81 16.01
N VAL A 198 18.17 -2.04 14.89
CA VAL A 198 16.90 -1.37 14.56
C VAL A 198 15.75 -2.15 15.18
N ASN A 199 14.96 -1.47 16.00
CA ASN A 199 13.84 -2.05 16.76
C ASN A 199 12.55 -2.09 15.94
N SER A 200 12.28 -1.02 15.19
CA SER A 200 11.11 -0.93 14.31
C SER A 200 11.30 0.16 13.25
N ILE A 201 10.43 0.14 12.24
CA ILE A 201 10.31 1.22 11.25
C ILE A 201 8.86 1.68 11.13
N VAL A 202 8.65 2.96 10.82
CA VAL A 202 7.36 3.54 10.47
C VAL A 202 7.43 4.15 9.08
N PHE A 203 6.60 3.64 8.17
CA PHE A 203 6.52 4.14 6.80
C PHE A 203 5.67 5.42 6.75
N ASP A 204 6.22 6.47 6.15
CA ASP A 204 5.64 7.81 6.02
C ASP A 204 5.02 8.32 7.33
N PRO A 205 5.85 8.54 8.37
CA PRO A 205 5.38 8.84 9.73
C PRO A 205 4.53 10.10 9.83
N ASN A 206 4.70 11.03 8.89
CA ASN A 206 3.99 12.32 8.85
C ASN A 206 2.81 12.32 7.87
N THR A 207 2.50 11.17 7.25
CA THR A 207 1.36 10.98 6.33
C THR A 207 1.39 11.95 5.13
N TRP A 208 2.54 12.12 4.50
CA TRP A 208 2.66 12.97 3.31
C TRP A 208 2.06 12.36 2.05
N LEU A 209 1.93 11.03 2.00
CA LEU A 209 1.63 10.28 0.77
C LEU A 209 0.22 9.68 0.76
N LEU A 210 -0.50 9.89 -0.34
CA LEU A 210 -1.73 9.17 -0.68
C LEU A 210 -1.38 7.74 -1.11
N LYS A 211 -1.57 6.77 -0.22
CA LYS A 211 -1.11 5.39 -0.45
C LYS A 211 -1.90 4.37 0.36
N LYS A 212 -1.77 3.10 -0.03
CA LYS A 212 -1.91 1.97 0.89
C LYS A 212 -0.52 1.39 1.18
N VAL A 213 -0.34 0.87 2.38
CA VAL A 213 0.94 0.27 2.78
C VAL A 213 0.72 -0.92 3.71
N GLN A 214 1.47 -1.99 3.46
CA GLN A 214 1.66 -3.10 4.37
C GLN A 214 3.15 -3.18 4.74
N VAL A 215 3.46 -3.10 6.04
CA VAL A 215 4.84 -3.23 6.56
C VAL A 215 4.98 -4.57 7.27
N VAL A 216 5.98 -5.36 6.89
CA VAL A 216 6.26 -6.68 7.48
C VAL A 216 7.70 -6.77 7.99
N ASN A 217 7.88 -7.35 9.17
CA ASN A 217 9.18 -7.61 9.78
C ASN A 217 9.57 -9.08 9.57
N SER A 218 9.93 -9.47 8.34
CA SER A 218 10.66 -10.72 8.04
C SER A 218 11.09 -10.80 6.57
N LEU A 219 12.24 -11.45 6.31
CA LEU A 219 12.66 -11.90 4.98
C LEU A 219 11.89 -13.14 4.49
N GLU A 220 11.14 -13.82 5.36
CA GLU A 220 10.45 -15.07 5.03
C GLU A 220 9.14 -14.87 4.26
N GLU A 221 8.69 -13.62 4.11
CA GLU A 221 7.50 -13.26 3.31
C GLU A 221 7.80 -12.62 1.94
N LEU A 222 9.06 -12.38 1.57
CA LEU A 222 9.41 -11.64 0.34
C LEU A 222 10.12 -12.42 -0.76
N VAL A 223 10.23 -13.75 -0.65
CA VAL A 223 10.61 -14.59 -1.79
C VAL A 223 9.34 -15.04 -2.52
N GLN A 224 9.05 -14.38 -3.65
CA GLN A 224 8.02 -14.68 -4.67
C GLN A 224 6.55 -14.31 -4.36
N GLU A 225 6.19 -13.03 -4.54
CA GLU A 225 4.89 -12.69 -5.14
C GLU A 225 4.99 -12.60 -6.66
N SER A 226 5.23 -13.74 -7.28
CA SER A 226 4.70 -14.01 -8.62
C SER A 226 3.66 -15.12 -8.44
N SER A 227 2.40 -14.73 -8.21
CA SER A 227 1.22 -15.61 -8.20
C SER A 227 1.30 -16.84 -7.28
N ASN A 228 1.10 -16.66 -5.96
CA ASN A 228 0.80 -17.76 -5.03
C ASN A 228 -0.39 -17.43 -4.12
N THR A 229 -1.52 -17.04 -4.72
CA THR A 229 -2.75 -16.78 -3.95
C THR A 229 -3.35 -18.09 -3.44
N ILE A 230 -3.61 -18.18 -2.13
CA ILE A 230 -4.41 -19.23 -1.49
C ILE A 230 -5.73 -18.59 -1.05
N LEU A 231 -6.83 -18.96 -1.69
CA LEU A 231 -8.18 -18.55 -1.29
C LEU A 231 -8.88 -19.75 -0.65
N VAL A 232 -9.45 -19.55 0.54
CA VAL A 232 -10.24 -20.59 1.22
C VAL A 232 -11.64 -20.08 1.50
N PHE A 233 -12.63 -20.71 0.87
CA PHE A 233 -14.02 -20.24 0.94
C PHE A 233 -15.06 -21.36 0.78
N PRO A 234 -16.19 -21.27 1.49
CA PRO A 234 -16.41 -20.34 2.60
C PRO A 234 -15.49 -20.68 3.80
N ASN A 235 -15.14 -19.69 4.60
CA ASN A 235 -14.45 -19.86 5.87
C ASN A 235 -14.84 -18.68 6.77
N PRO A 236 -15.72 -18.85 7.78
CA PRO A 236 -16.20 -20.13 8.34
C PRO A 236 -17.09 -20.95 7.40
N PHE A 237 -17.19 -22.27 7.62
CA PHE A 237 -18.00 -23.17 6.78
C PHE A 237 -18.80 -24.20 7.59
N ARG A 238 -19.88 -24.74 7.01
CA ARG A 238 -20.69 -25.80 7.65
C ARG A 238 -20.52 -27.19 7.06
N ASN A 239 -20.69 -27.29 5.75
CA ASN A 239 -20.70 -28.59 5.05
C ASN A 239 -19.43 -28.81 4.22
N ARG A 240 -18.86 -27.74 3.67
CA ARG A 240 -17.63 -27.82 2.87
C ARG A 240 -16.92 -26.48 2.78
N THR A 241 -15.61 -26.51 2.61
CA THR A 241 -14.78 -25.38 2.20
C THR A 241 -13.95 -25.77 0.98
N ASN A 242 -13.63 -24.79 0.14
CA ASN A 242 -12.84 -24.93 -1.06
C ASN A 242 -11.51 -24.22 -0.88
N PHE A 243 -10.45 -24.80 -1.42
CA PHE A 243 -9.15 -24.17 -1.56
C PHE A 243 -8.90 -23.89 -3.04
N LEU A 244 -8.69 -22.63 -3.41
CA LEU A 244 -8.12 -22.24 -4.71
C LEU A 244 -6.69 -21.79 -4.47
N ILE A 245 -5.73 -22.58 -4.97
CA ILE A 245 -4.31 -22.33 -4.77
C ILE A 245 -3.68 -22.08 -6.14
N ASN A 246 -3.30 -20.84 -6.42
CA ASN A 246 -2.56 -20.48 -7.61
C ASN A 246 -1.08 -20.88 -7.43
N ASN A 247 -0.79 -22.17 -7.36
CA ASN A 247 0.57 -22.69 -7.30
C ASN A 247 0.62 -24.06 -7.98
N PRO A 248 1.22 -24.17 -9.17
CA PRO A 248 1.22 -25.40 -9.95
C PRO A 248 1.99 -26.55 -9.29
N ALA A 249 2.87 -26.28 -8.31
CA ALA A 249 3.64 -27.28 -7.58
C ALA A 249 2.89 -27.90 -6.40
N THR A 250 1.76 -27.30 -5.96
CA THR A 250 0.97 -27.86 -4.85
C THR A 250 0.35 -29.19 -5.26
N ARG A 251 0.58 -30.23 -4.44
CA ARG A 251 0.05 -31.58 -4.66
C ARG A 251 -0.84 -32.08 -3.52
N GLN A 252 -0.62 -31.57 -2.32
CA GLN A 252 -1.29 -32.03 -1.11
C GLN A 252 -1.57 -30.86 -0.15
N ILE A 253 -2.68 -30.99 0.58
CA ILE A 253 -3.00 -30.21 1.77
C ILE A 253 -3.23 -31.19 2.93
N GLU A 254 -2.63 -30.92 4.08
CA GLU A 254 -2.86 -31.67 5.30
C GLU A 254 -3.67 -30.83 6.28
N ILE A 255 -4.70 -31.39 6.89
CA ILE A 255 -5.57 -30.70 7.83
C ILE A 255 -5.28 -31.25 9.22
N TYR A 256 -5.14 -30.35 10.17
CA TYR A 256 -4.82 -30.62 11.57
C TYR A 256 -5.89 -30.04 12.49
N ASP A 257 -6.11 -30.67 13.63
CA ASP A 257 -6.86 -30.07 14.74
C ASP A 257 -6.03 -29.05 15.53
N ILE A 258 -6.63 -28.45 16.56
CA ILE A 258 -5.95 -27.46 17.42
C ILE A 258 -4.80 -28.04 18.24
N ALA A 259 -4.76 -29.35 18.43
CA ALA A 259 -3.67 -30.05 19.11
C ALA A 259 -2.52 -30.44 18.16
N GLY A 260 -2.65 -30.12 16.86
CA GLY A 260 -1.65 -30.46 15.84
C GLY A 260 -1.73 -31.92 15.38
N ILE A 261 -2.85 -32.61 15.63
CA ILE A 261 -3.08 -33.98 15.18
C ILE A 261 -3.64 -33.95 13.75
N PRO A 262 -3.06 -34.69 12.79
CA PRO A 262 -3.57 -34.74 11.42
C PRO A 262 -4.94 -35.43 11.37
N VAL A 263 -5.92 -34.78 10.74
CA VAL A 263 -7.30 -35.27 10.61
C VAL A 263 -7.69 -35.61 9.17
N LYS A 264 -7.11 -34.97 8.15
CA LYS A 264 -7.44 -35.21 6.74
C LYS A 264 -6.26 -34.88 5.82
N SER A 265 -6.05 -35.66 4.77
CA SER A 265 -5.18 -35.28 3.65
C SER A 265 -5.96 -35.15 2.34
N LEU A 266 -5.73 -34.04 1.63
CA LEU A 266 -6.34 -33.75 0.33
C LEU A 266 -5.27 -33.76 -0.75
N PHE A 267 -5.53 -34.43 -1.88
CA PHE A 267 -4.57 -34.58 -2.98
C PHE A 267 -5.17 -34.12 -4.32
N THR A 268 -4.32 -33.67 -5.23
CA THR A 268 -4.71 -33.38 -6.61
C THR A 268 -3.66 -33.80 -7.61
N ASN A 269 -4.10 -34.41 -8.71
CA ASN A 269 -3.26 -34.74 -9.87
C ASN A 269 -3.45 -33.75 -11.02
N SER A 270 -4.20 -32.66 -10.80
CA SER A 270 -4.44 -31.65 -11.82
C SER A 270 -3.13 -31.03 -12.29
N SER A 271 -2.96 -30.88 -13.61
CA SER A 271 -1.87 -30.10 -14.21
C SER A 271 -2.16 -28.59 -14.28
N SER A 272 -3.37 -28.17 -13.89
CA SER A 272 -3.80 -26.76 -13.91
C SER A 272 -2.86 -25.87 -13.08
N PRO A 273 -2.57 -24.63 -13.53
CA PRO A 273 -1.85 -23.62 -12.75
C PRO A 273 -2.52 -23.35 -11.39
N VAL A 274 -3.86 -23.31 -11.39
CA VAL A 274 -4.69 -23.16 -10.19
C VAL A 274 -5.17 -24.54 -9.73
N LYS A 275 -4.84 -24.91 -8.50
CA LYS A 275 -5.30 -26.15 -7.85
C LYS A 275 -6.59 -25.90 -7.09
N HIS A 276 -7.52 -26.82 -7.22
CA HIS A 276 -8.75 -26.85 -6.45
C HIS A 276 -8.75 -28.06 -5.51
N PHE A 277 -9.01 -27.81 -4.23
CA PHE A 277 -9.24 -28.86 -3.24
C PHE A 277 -10.55 -28.57 -2.50
N ILE A 278 -11.19 -29.63 -2.01
CA ILE A 278 -12.43 -29.53 -1.26
C ILE A 278 -12.25 -30.31 0.03
N TRP A 279 -12.64 -29.69 1.15
CA TRP A 279 -12.81 -30.39 2.41
C TRP A 279 -14.27 -30.30 2.85
N ASP A 280 -14.83 -31.43 3.23
CA ASP A 280 -16.21 -31.61 3.66
C ASP A 280 -16.39 -31.57 5.20
N GLY A 281 -15.33 -31.25 5.94
CA GLY A 281 -15.37 -31.25 7.41
C GLY A 281 -15.32 -32.66 8.03
N ASN A 282 -15.00 -33.70 7.25
CA ASN A 282 -14.82 -35.06 7.74
C ASN A 282 -13.34 -35.41 7.92
N ASP A 283 -13.05 -36.38 8.78
CA ASP A 283 -11.72 -36.95 8.93
C ASP A 283 -11.36 -37.94 7.79
N GLU A 284 -10.16 -38.53 7.85
CA GLU A 284 -9.67 -39.50 6.87
C GLU A 284 -10.59 -40.71 6.71
N LYS A 285 -11.32 -41.09 7.77
CA LYS A 285 -12.26 -42.22 7.78
C LYS A 285 -13.69 -41.82 7.35
N GLY A 286 -13.91 -40.56 6.99
CA GLY A 286 -15.22 -40.04 6.61
C GLY A 286 -16.12 -39.70 7.80
N LYS A 287 -15.59 -39.66 9.03
CA LYS A 287 -16.37 -39.28 10.20
C LYS A 287 -16.44 -37.75 10.32
N PRO A 288 -17.61 -37.18 10.62
CA PRO A 288 -17.76 -35.73 10.79
C PRO A 288 -17.02 -35.24 12.03
N LEU A 289 -16.19 -34.21 11.83
CA LEU A 289 -15.45 -33.55 12.89
C LEU A 289 -16.35 -32.58 13.68
N ALA A 290 -15.91 -32.16 14.87
CA ALA A 290 -16.67 -31.23 15.71
C ALA A 290 -16.56 -29.78 15.19
N SER A 291 -17.50 -28.91 15.57
CA SER A 291 -17.32 -27.47 15.36
C SER A 291 -16.05 -27.01 16.08
N GLY A 292 -15.20 -26.23 15.40
CA GLY A 292 -13.92 -25.85 15.97
C GLY A 292 -12.95 -25.26 14.97
N ILE A 293 -11.76 -24.94 15.49
CA ILE A 293 -10.64 -24.42 14.71
C ILE A 293 -9.81 -25.60 14.21
N TYR A 294 -9.51 -25.57 12.92
CA TYR A 294 -8.61 -26.49 12.23
C TYR A 294 -7.56 -25.70 11.45
N PHE A 295 -6.47 -26.36 11.09
CA PHE A 295 -5.38 -25.75 10.33
C PHE A 295 -5.06 -26.57 9.09
N ALA A 296 -5.11 -25.94 7.92
CA ALA A 296 -4.63 -26.53 6.68
C ALA A 296 -3.17 -26.15 6.45
N LYS A 297 -2.28 -27.14 6.45
CA LYS A 297 -0.88 -27.03 6.09
C LYS A 297 -0.70 -27.33 4.60
N ILE A 298 -0.17 -26.37 3.87
CA ILE A 298 0.09 -26.45 2.44
C ILE A 298 1.60 -26.43 2.27
N VAL A 299 2.17 -27.58 1.91
CA VAL A 299 3.62 -27.73 1.73
C VAL A 299 3.96 -27.65 0.25
N THR A 300 4.86 -26.75 -0.09
CA THR A 300 5.49 -26.64 -1.41
C THR A 300 7.00 -26.84 -1.26
N LYS A 301 7.72 -27.01 -2.38
CA LYS A 301 9.18 -27.23 -2.37
C LYS A 301 9.94 -26.12 -1.63
N ASN A 302 9.39 -24.89 -1.63
CA ASN A 302 10.09 -23.70 -1.13
C ASN A 302 9.41 -23.05 0.09
N ARG A 303 8.17 -23.42 0.43
CA ARG A 303 7.40 -22.78 1.50
C ARG A 303 6.37 -23.72 2.11
N THR A 304 6.15 -23.59 3.41
CA THR A 304 4.99 -24.14 4.11
C THR A 304 4.07 -22.99 4.50
N THR A 305 2.80 -23.05 4.10
CA THR A 305 1.77 -22.08 4.49
C THR A 305 0.72 -22.76 5.35
N ILE A 306 0.25 -22.07 6.41
CA ILE A 306 -0.81 -22.56 7.30
C ILE A 306 -2.03 -21.66 7.16
N GLN A 307 -3.20 -22.24 6.86
CA GLN A 307 -4.47 -21.54 6.82
C GLN A 307 -5.37 -21.98 7.96
N LYS A 308 -5.85 -21.03 8.77
CA LYS A 308 -6.87 -21.27 9.79
C LYS A 308 -8.23 -21.53 9.15
N LEU A 309 -8.93 -22.56 9.59
CA LEU A 309 -10.27 -22.96 9.17
C LEU A 309 -11.21 -22.94 10.38
N LEU A 310 -12.42 -22.42 10.20
CA LEU A 310 -13.48 -22.47 11.21
C LEU A 310 -14.65 -23.33 10.70
N LEU A 311 -14.80 -24.53 11.27
CA LEU A 311 -15.93 -25.41 11.01
C LEU A 311 -17.06 -25.11 11.99
N LEU A 312 -18.26 -24.88 11.46
CA LEU A 312 -19.49 -24.56 12.20
C LEU A 312 -20.56 -25.61 11.86
N LYS A 313 -21.05 -26.39 12.81
CA LYS A 313 -22.29 -27.15 12.63
C LYS A 313 -23.52 -26.27 12.84
#